data_AF-A0A6D2HG18-F1
#
_entry.id   AF-A0A6D2HG18-F1
#
_cell.length_a   1.000
_cell.length_b   1.000
_cell.length_c   1.000
_cell.angle_alpha   90.00
_cell.angle_beta   90.00
_cell.angle_gamma   90.00
#
_symmetry.space_group_name_H-M   'P 1'
#
loop_
_entity.id
_entity.type
_entity.pdbx_description
1 polymer ?
#
loop_
_entity_poly.entity_id
_entity_poly.type
_entity_poly.pdbx_seq_one_letter_code
_entity_poly.pdbx_strand_id
1 'polypeptide(L)'
;MKDEAETPCGGWERIKDIKDSKVDVIAKFAVSQFNKQNNTKLKFQTVVSGDLQYVQGINFRLVLHVSDEDDGGRRTYEAEVYEQDWLDSRVLEYFKPVD
;
A
#
# COMPACT_ATOMS: atom_id res chain seq x y z
N MET A 1 -17.97 18.10 -23.83
CA MET A 1 -18.10 17.27 -22.64
C MET A 1 -16.84 17.44 -21.83
N LYS A 2 -16.92 17.99 -20.61
CA LYS A 2 -15.79 18.00 -19.68
C LYS A 2 -15.76 16.64 -19.01
N ASP A 3 -14.55 16.10 -18.89
CA ASP A 3 -14.21 14.85 -18.24
C ASP A 3 -14.97 14.68 -16.92
N GLU A 4 -15.92 13.75 -16.91
CA GLU A 4 -16.51 13.23 -15.69
C GLU A 4 -15.43 12.39 -15.02
N ALA A 5 -14.69 13.02 -14.11
CA ALA A 5 -13.92 12.29 -13.11
C ALA A 5 -14.89 11.35 -12.41
N GLU A 6 -14.75 10.05 -12.69
CA GLU A 6 -15.53 9.01 -12.04
C GLU A 6 -15.41 9.21 -10.53
N THR A 7 -16.51 9.59 -9.90
CA THR A 7 -16.53 9.74 -8.44
C THR A 7 -16.38 8.32 -7.89
N PRO A 8 -15.28 8.00 -7.19
CA PRO A 8 -15.07 6.64 -6.71
C PRO A 8 -16.21 6.27 -5.76
N CYS A 9 -16.72 5.05 -5.86
CA CYS A 9 -17.82 4.54 -5.04
C CYS A 9 -17.39 4.35 -3.57
N GLY A 10 -17.14 5.44 -2.84
CA GLY A 10 -16.80 5.46 -1.42
C GLY A 10 -15.68 6.45 -1.09
N GLY A 11 -15.79 7.11 0.06
CA GLY A 11 -14.67 7.88 0.62
C GLY A 11 -13.58 6.95 1.17
N TRP A 12 -12.44 7.52 1.56
CA TRP A 12 -11.43 6.78 2.32
C TRP A 12 -11.94 6.45 3.72
N GLU A 13 -11.83 5.19 4.12
CA GLU A 13 -12.21 4.69 5.43
C GLU A 13 -10.99 4.16 6.18
N ARG A 14 -10.90 4.49 7.47
CA ARG A 14 -9.81 4.00 8.33
C ARG A 14 -9.90 2.49 8.51
N ILE A 15 -8.80 1.78 8.25
CA ILE A 15 -8.67 0.36 8.57
C ILE A 15 -8.65 0.20 10.10
N LYS A 16 -9.63 -0.54 10.64
CA LYS A 16 -9.78 -0.76 12.09
C LYS A 16 -8.81 -1.82 12.60
N ASP A 17 -8.66 -2.92 11.85
CA ASP A 17 -7.75 -4.01 12.20
C ASP A 17 -6.59 -4.06 11.21
N ILE A 18 -5.50 -3.38 11.58
CA ILE A 18 -4.25 -3.39 10.80
C ILE A 18 -3.50 -4.73 10.88
N LYS A 19 -3.93 -5.65 11.76
CA LYS A 19 -3.37 -7.00 11.88
C LYS A 19 -4.13 -8.03 11.05
N ASP A 20 -5.16 -7.60 10.33
CA ASP A 20 -5.87 -8.47 9.39
C ASP A 20 -4.88 -9.04 8.37
N SER A 21 -4.98 -10.35 8.11
CA SER A 21 -4.09 -11.07 7.19
C SER A 21 -4.06 -10.45 5.80
N LYS A 22 -5.16 -9.88 5.32
CA LYS A 22 -5.24 -9.18 4.03
C LYS A 22 -4.34 -7.96 4.02
N VAL A 23 -4.37 -7.16 5.09
CA VAL A 23 -3.54 -5.94 5.22
C VAL A 23 -2.06 -6.29 5.22
N ASP A 24 -1.67 -7.36 5.91
CA ASP A 24 -0.29 -7.87 5.89
C ASP A 24 0.16 -8.35 4.50
N VAL A 25 -0.72 -9.04 3.77
CA VAL A 25 -0.46 -9.46 2.38
C VAL A 25 -0.25 -8.26 1.46
N ILE A 26 -1.08 -7.23 1.57
CA ILE A 26 -0.96 -6.00 0.78
C ILE A 26 0.35 -5.25 1.12
N ALA A 27 0.68 -5.14 2.42
CA ALA A 27 1.91 -4.48 2.86
C ALA A 27 3.17 -5.19 2.34
N LYS A 28 3.21 -6.52 2.41
CA LYS A 28 4.32 -7.33 1.87
C LYS A 28 4.43 -7.21 0.36
N PHE A 29 3.30 -7.20 -0.34
CA PHE A 29 3.28 -6.94 -1.79
C PHE A 29 3.89 -5.58 -2.12
N ALA A 30 3.50 -4.51 -1.41
CA ALA A 30 4.00 -3.16 -1.67
C ALA A 30 5.53 -3.07 -1.55
N VAL A 31 6.10 -3.58 -0.45
CA VAL A 31 7.56 -3.58 -0.23
C VAL A 31 8.29 -4.43 -1.28
N SER A 32 7.76 -5.62 -1.59
CA SER A 32 8.35 -6.51 -2.58
C SER A 32 8.38 -5.89 -3.98
N GLN A 33 7.26 -5.29 -4.38
CA GLN A 33 7.11 -4.67 -5.70
C GLN A 33 7.99 -3.42 -5.83
N PHE A 34 8.09 -2.59 -4.78
CA PHE A 34 8.98 -1.45 -4.76
C PHE A 34 10.45 -1.88 -4.90
N ASN A 35 10.88 -2.90 -4.14
CA ASN A 35 12.23 -3.47 -4.24
C ASN A 35 12.53 -3.97 -5.65
N LYS A 36 11.58 -4.66 -6.28
CA LYS A 36 11.71 -5.16 -7.65
C LYS A 36 11.84 -4.02 -8.68
N GLN A 37 11.08 -2.94 -8.53
CA GLN A 37 11.07 -1.80 -9.45
C GLN A 37 12.31 -0.89 -9.31
N ASN A 38 12.82 -0.74 -8.10
CA ASN A 38 13.87 0.24 -7.78
C ASN A 38 15.23 -0.38 -7.44
N ASN A 39 15.34 -1.72 -7.50
CA ASN A 39 16.55 -2.46 -7.13
C ASN A 39 17.02 -2.14 -5.69
N THR A 40 16.07 -2.03 -4.76
CA THR A 40 16.31 -1.79 -3.33
C THR A 40 16.15 -3.07 -2.51
N LYS A 41 16.56 -3.04 -1.24
CA LYS A 41 16.49 -4.19 -0.30
C LYS A 41 15.77 -3.85 1.00
N LEU A 42 14.67 -3.12 0.92
CA LEU A 42 13.88 -2.77 2.10
C LEU A 42 13.24 -4.02 2.70
N LYS A 43 13.28 -4.15 4.02
CA LYS A 43 12.61 -5.20 4.78
C LYS A 43 11.35 -4.65 5.43
N PHE A 44 10.21 -5.27 5.12
CA PHE A 44 8.95 -4.97 5.78
C PHE A 44 9.04 -5.31 7.28
N GLN A 45 8.67 -4.36 8.15
CA GLN A 45 8.65 -4.55 9.59
C GLN A 45 7.22 -4.66 10.11
N THR A 46 6.38 -3.64 9.86
CA THR A 46 5.00 -3.62 10.35
C THR A 46 4.14 -2.58 9.65
N VAL A 47 2.83 -2.77 9.67
CA VAL A 47 1.83 -1.74 9.31
C VAL A 47 1.57 -0.86 10.52
N VAL A 48 1.57 0.45 10.33
CA VAL A 48 1.37 1.45 11.38
C VAL A 48 -0.08 1.89 11.43
N SER A 49 -0.62 2.18 10.25
CA SER A 49 -1.99 2.62 10.00
C SER A 49 -2.30 2.39 8.53
N GLY A 50 -3.57 2.48 8.18
CA GLY A 50 -3.95 2.54 6.78
C GLY A 50 -5.40 2.93 6.61
N ASP A 51 -5.73 3.37 5.41
CA ASP A 51 -7.08 3.63 4.96
C ASP A 51 -7.37 2.74 3.75
N LEU A 52 -8.63 2.41 3.54
CA LEU A 52 -9.11 1.71 2.35
C LEU A 52 -10.15 2.56 1.62
N GLN A 53 -10.30 2.33 0.33
CA GLN A 53 -11.35 2.93 -0.47
C GLN A 53 -11.92 1.87 -1.42
N TYR A 54 -13.23 1.68 -1.38
CA TYR A 54 -13.94 0.82 -2.32
C TYR A 54 -14.16 1.55 -3.64
N VAL A 55 -13.79 0.91 -4.75
CA VAL A 55 -13.96 1.40 -6.12
C VAL A 55 -14.38 0.22 -7.01
N GLN A 56 -14.00 0.19 -8.30
CA GLN A 56 -14.02 -1.04 -9.11
C GLN A 56 -12.90 -2.04 -8.71
N GLY A 57 -12.68 -2.16 -7.39
CA GLY A 57 -11.58 -2.84 -6.72
C GLY A 57 -11.45 -2.25 -5.31
N ILE A 58 -10.27 -2.38 -4.69
CA ILE A 58 -9.97 -1.77 -3.39
C ILE A 58 -8.64 -1.06 -3.49
N ASN A 59 -8.59 0.23 -3.14
CA ASN A 59 -7.34 0.92 -2.87
C ASN A 59 -7.00 0.75 -1.39
N PHE A 60 -5.78 0.32 -1.11
CA PHE A 60 -5.20 0.29 0.23
C PHE A 60 -4.10 1.33 0.31
N ARG A 61 -4.26 2.33 1.17
CA ARG A 61 -3.20 3.29 1.51
C ARG A 61 -2.66 2.94 2.88
N LEU A 62 -1.46 2.39 2.93
CA LEU A 62 -0.83 1.89 4.15
C LEU A 62 0.39 2.71 4.52
N VAL A 63 0.52 3.03 5.81
CA VAL A 63 1.75 3.55 6.40
C VAL A 63 2.52 2.36 6.99
N LEU A 64 3.75 2.19 6.56
CA LEU A 64 4.59 1.03 6.83
C LEU A 64 5.87 1.47 7.52
N HIS A 65 6.30 0.70 8.52
CA HIS A 65 7.71 0.70 8.90
C HIS A 65 8.45 -0.32 8.05
N VAL A 66 9.59 0.11 7.54
CA VAL A 66 10.56 -0.72 6.86
C VAL A 66 11.94 -0.48 7.46
N SER A 67 12.87 -1.39 7.25
CA SER A 67 14.28 -1.17 7.53
C SER A 67 15.09 -1.35 6.26
N ASP A 68 16.11 -0.53 6.05
CA ASP A 68 17.10 -0.83 5.02
C ASP A 68 17.96 -2.02 5.46
N GLU A 69 18.30 -2.92 4.55
CA GLU A 69 19.21 -4.02 4.86
C GLU A 69 20.64 -3.52 5.09
N ASP A 70 21.03 -2.43 4.44
CA ASP A 70 22.41 -1.95 4.44
C ASP A 70 22.79 -1.16 5.71
N ASP A 71 21.86 -0.35 6.26
CA ASP A 71 22.10 0.45 7.48
C ASP A 71 21.29 -0.01 8.70
N GLY A 72 20.32 -0.91 8.53
CA GLY A 72 19.41 -1.35 9.59
C GLY A 72 18.46 -0.26 10.10
N GLY A 73 18.50 0.93 9.50
CA GLY A 73 17.74 2.09 9.89
C GLY A 73 16.25 1.91 9.62
N ARG A 74 15.44 2.11 10.65
CA ARG A 74 13.98 2.13 10.52
C ARG A 74 13.54 3.39 9.80
N ARG A 75 12.76 3.22 8.74
CA ARG A 75 12.16 4.30 7.94
C ARG A 75 10.65 4.09 7.87
N THR A 76 9.91 5.17 7.67
CA THR A 76 8.46 5.15 7.51
C THR A 76 8.12 5.51 6.07
N TYR A 77 7.25 4.71 5.45
CA TYR A 77 6.80 4.91 4.09
C TYR A 77 5.28 4.85 4.02
N GLU A 78 4.70 5.60 3.10
CA GLU A 78 3.31 5.45 2.67
C GLU A 78 3.31 4.73 1.32
N ALA A 79 2.47 3.72 1.20
CA ALA A 79 2.28 2.96 -0.01
C ALA A 79 0.80 2.88 -0.36
N GLU A 80 0.48 2.99 -1.65
CA GLU A 80 -0.85 2.72 -2.16
C GLU A 80 -0.83 1.54 -3.11
N VAL A 81 -1.70 0.58 -2.83
CA VAL A 81 -1.87 -0.62 -3.62
C VAL A 81 -3.32 -0.71 -4.06
N TYR A 82 -3.52 -0.82 -5.37
CA TYR A 82 -4.81 -1.15 -5.95
C TYR A 82 -4.93 -2.66 -6.12
N GLU A 83 -6.03 -3.24 -5.65
CA GLU A 83 -6.32 -4.66 -5.74
C GLU A 83 -7.66 -4.93 -6.43
N GLN A 84 -7.65 -5.95 -7.29
CA GLN A 84 -8.85 -6.52 -7.88
C GLN A 84 -8.83 -8.04 -7.65
N ASP A 85 -9.48 -8.47 -6.58
CA ASP A 85 -9.46 -9.88 -6.14
C ASP A 85 -10.01 -10.85 -7.17
N TRP A 86 -11.01 -10.48 -7.97
CA TRP A 86 -11.56 -11.34 -9.02
C TRP A 86 -10.66 -11.50 -10.24
N LEU A 87 -9.57 -10.72 -10.33
CA LEU A 87 -8.56 -10.84 -11.39
C LEU A 87 -7.22 -11.35 -10.86
N ASP A 88 -7.12 -11.70 -9.57
CA ASP A 88 -5.85 -12.00 -8.89
C ASP A 88 -4.77 -10.91 -9.13
N SER A 89 -5.20 -9.65 -9.24
CA SER A 89 -4.36 -8.53 -9.66
C SER A 89 -4.10 -7.56 -8.51
N ARG A 90 -2.84 -7.14 -8.39
CA ARG A 90 -2.38 -6.08 -7.48
C ARG A 90 -1.41 -5.17 -8.21
N VAL A 91 -1.57 -3.87 -8.03
CA VAL A 91 -0.71 -2.84 -8.62
C VAL A 91 -0.22 -1.92 -7.51
N LEU A 92 1.09 -1.67 -7.47
CA LEU A 92 1.67 -0.66 -6.61
C LEU A 92 1.56 0.70 -7.32
N GLU A 93 0.69 1.57 -6.83
CA GLU A 93 0.47 2.90 -7.40
C GLU A 93 1.60 3.85 -7.00
N TYR A 94 1.98 3.86 -5.72
CA TYR A 94 3.16 4.57 -5.24
C TYR A 94 3.71 3.96 -3.96
N PHE A 95 4.97 4.31 -3.68
CA PHE A 95 5.67 4.00 -2.44
C PHE A 95 6.64 5.15 -2.14
N LYS A 96 6.37 5.94 -1.11
CA LYS A 96 7.12 7.19 -0.81
C LYS A 96 7.43 7.33 0.67
N PRO A 97 8.54 7.97 1.06
CA PRO A 97 8.84 8.23 2.46
C PRO A 97 7.75 9.13 3.08
N VAL A 98 7.51 8.94 4.37
CA VAL A 98 6.71 9.85 5.19
C VAL A 98 7.67 10.79 5.92
N ASP A 99 7.53 12.09 5.70
CA ASP A 99 8.24 13.15 6.42
C ASP A 99 7.67 13.40 7.82
#